data_AF-A0AAX6MFI3-F1
#
_entry.id   AF-A0AAX6MFI3-F1
#
_cell.length_a   1.000
_cell.length_b   1.000
_cell.length_c   1.000
_cell.angle_alpha   90.00
_cell.angle_beta   90.00
_cell.angle_gamma   90.00
#
_symmetry.space_group_name_H-M   'P 1'
#
loop_
_entity.id
_entity.type
_entity.pdbx_description
1 polymer ?
#
loop_
_entity_poly.entity_id
_entity_poly.type
_entity_poly.pdbx_seq_one_letter_code
_entity_poly.pdbx_strand_id
1 'polypeptide(L)'
;MAETKPTILVFCRGELGGGLKKIKEKANVYQASFLKHDAPAKLLSEHPSARAIWIVDPDITTRKFKDLSSKVVNYVRDGGIVILDGFFSMGIGPIEFDKWMKNVWNLPWRHGQYETTTVVFQSSAVGPRKFWRDGLAAAYSQKGVFLKNVSPAASWYASPPGSTSESSVFGPVPIEAQTSVAFKKVGKGWLGWTGDINHQEETSAAVRAMMGLNMRAEANYLQAILERRRLRPGYDVSNVANIQASIYKAFGHIELLSWVALGYSVCNAALIPLGRKLFKFGDFKTLCLLSMMFIIGGSALSGAAPNIECIIAGRAVMALGSSIIYQGYVSIPR
;
A
#
# COMPACT_ATOMS: atom_id res chain seq x y z
N MET A 1 13.63 -10.89 -31.15
CA MET A 1 14.63 -10.17 -30.32
C MET A 1 14.10 -10.12 -28.91
N ALA A 2 14.84 -10.66 -27.92
CA ALA A 2 14.45 -10.51 -26.52
C ALA A 2 14.46 -9.01 -26.17
N GLU A 3 13.32 -8.49 -25.69
CA GLU A 3 13.20 -7.09 -25.30
C GLU A 3 14.18 -6.83 -24.14
N THR A 4 15.16 -5.95 -24.35
CA THR A 4 16.14 -5.63 -23.31
C THR A 4 15.43 -4.98 -22.12
N LYS A 5 15.68 -5.51 -20.92
CA LYS A 5 15.04 -5.01 -19.70
C LYS A 5 15.30 -3.50 -19.55
N PRO A 6 14.27 -2.67 -19.26
CA PRO A 6 14.49 -1.26 -18.97
C PRO A 6 15.44 -1.04 -17.81
N THR A 7 16.20 0.04 -17.87
CA THR A 7 16.95 0.55 -16.72
C THR A 7 16.07 1.47 -15.88
N ILE A 8 16.04 1.25 -14.57
CA ILE A 8 15.37 2.07 -13.56
C ILE A 8 16.41 2.50 -12.53
N LEU A 9 16.46 3.80 -12.26
CA LEU A 9 17.30 4.37 -11.21
C LEU A 9 16.47 4.58 -9.95
N VAL A 10 17.05 4.34 -8.79
CA VAL A 10 16.39 4.56 -7.49
C VAL A 10 17.25 5.49 -6.66
N PHE A 11 16.68 6.62 -6.26
CA PHE A 11 17.30 7.58 -5.36
C PHE A 11 16.64 7.48 -4.00
N CYS A 12 17.41 7.09 -3.00
CA CYS A 12 16.93 6.88 -1.64
C CYS A 12 18.00 7.29 -0.65
N ARG A 13 17.68 7.45 0.64
CA ARG A 13 18.67 7.78 1.66
C ARG A 13 19.39 6.53 2.16
N GLY A 14 18.67 5.44 2.39
CA GLY A 14 19.20 4.13 2.78
C GLY A 14 19.39 3.17 1.61
N GLU A 15 19.27 1.86 1.87
CA GLU A 15 19.09 0.84 0.83
C GLU A 15 17.64 0.38 0.83
N LEU A 16 16.98 0.33 -0.34
CA LEU A 16 15.71 -0.37 -0.45
C LEU A 16 15.96 -1.87 -0.61
N GLY A 17 15.49 -2.66 0.35
CA GLY A 17 15.51 -4.11 0.29
C GLY A 17 14.28 -4.68 -0.41
N GLY A 18 13.18 -4.84 0.34
CA GLY A 18 12.04 -5.68 -0.05
C GLY A 18 11.24 -5.17 -1.26
N GLY A 19 11.08 -3.85 -1.41
CA GLY A 19 10.25 -3.23 -2.45
C GLY A 19 10.75 -3.41 -3.89
N LEU A 20 12.03 -3.77 -4.07
CA LEU A 20 12.64 -3.86 -5.40
C LEU A 20 12.55 -5.23 -6.06
N LYS A 21 12.16 -6.29 -5.32
CA LYS A 21 12.22 -7.67 -5.83
C LYS A 21 11.44 -7.84 -7.14
N LYS A 22 10.18 -7.41 -7.17
CA LYS A 22 9.30 -7.48 -8.36
C LYS A 22 9.78 -6.60 -9.52
N ILE A 23 10.39 -5.45 -9.21
CA ILE A 23 10.91 -4.55 -10.24
C ILE A 23 12.17 -5.15 -10.88
N LYS A 24 13.08 -5.73 -10.08
CA LYS A 24 14.30 -6.41 -10.55
C LYS A 24 14.02 -7.61 -11.47
N GLU A 25 12.86 -8.24 -11.34
CA GLU A 25 12.43 -9.29 -12.26
C GLU A 25 12.24 -8.76 -13.69
N LYS A 26 11.78 -7.51 -13.85
CA LYS A 26 11.38 -6.90 -15.13
C LYS A 26 12.29 -5.77 -15.61
N ALA A 27 13.20 -5.28 -14.77
CA ALA A 27 14.06 -4.13 -15.05
C ALA A 27 15.46 -4.31 -14.44
N ASN A 28 16.44 -3.64 -15.05
CA ASN A 28 17.76 -3.44 -14.45
C ASN A 28 17.66 -2.28 -13.47
N VAL A 29 17.91 -2.54 -12.19
CA VAL A 29 17.72 -1.55 -11.12
C VAL A 29 19.07 -1.14 -10.55
N TYR A 30 19.35 0.16 -10.57
CA TYR A 30 20.52 0.75 -9.94
C TYR A 30 20.10 1.73 -8.87
N GLN A 31 20.75 1.69 -7.70
CA GLN A 31 20.41 2.53 -6.56
C GLN A 31 21.54 3.52 -6.27
N ALA A 32 21.19 4.74 -5.88
CA ALA A 32 22.12 5.71 -5.34
C ALA A 32 21.56 6.29 -4.03
N SER A 33 22.46 6.39 -3.03
CA SER A 33 22.12 6.93 -1.72
C SER A 33 22.34 8.45 -1.67
N PHE A 34 21.37 9.21 -1.13
CA PHE A 34 21.51 10.63 -0.79
C PHE A 34 22.53 10.90 0.33
N LEU A 35 22.97 9.87 1.08
CA LEU A 35 24.07 10.03 2.04
C LEU A 35 25.39 10.37 1.32
N LYS A 36 25.55 9.91 0.07
CA LYS A 36 26.68 10.25 -0.80
C LYS A 36 26.24 11.33 -1.79
N HIS A 37 26.65 12.57 -1.54
CA HIS A 37 26.19 13.77 -2.26
C HIS A 37 26.18 13.60 -3.80
N ASP A 38 27.27 13.11 -4.39
CA ASP A 38 27.39 13.04 -5.84
C ASP A 38 26.82 11.75 -6.44
N ALA A 39 26.45 10.76 -5.61
CA ALA A 39 26.08 9.43 -6.12
C ALA A 39 24.83 9.45 -7.01
N PRO A 40 23.71 10.13 -6.68
CA PRO A 40 22.56 10.17 -7.57
C PRO A 40 22.84 10.91 -8.89
N ALA A 41 23.61 12.00 -8.83
CA ALA A 41 23.98 12.77 -10.01
C ALA A 41 24.91 11.98 -10.94
N LYS A 42 25.86 11.24 -10.36
CA LYS A 42 26.75 10.34 -11.09
C LYS A 42 25.97 9.21 -11.75
N LEU A 43 25.09 8.55 -10.99
CA LEU A 43 24.27 7.45 -11.50
C LEU A 43 23.35 7.89 -12.65
N LEU A 44 22.78 9.09 -12.56
CA LEU A 44 22.00 9.67 -13.66
C LEU A 44 22.85 9.89 -14.92
N SER A 45 24.10 10.32 -14.74
CA SER A 45 25.03 10.57 -15.85
C SER A 45 25.54 9.27 -16.48
N GLU A 46 25.71 8.21 -15.69
CA GLU A 46 26.11 6.87 -16.14
C GLU A 46 24.98 6.15 -16.92
N HIS A 47 23.72 6.53 -16.68
CA HIS A 47 22.54 5.92 -17.32
C HIS A 47 21.60 6.97 -17.94
N PRO A 48 22.02 7.71 -18.99
CA PRO A 48 21.20 8.76 -19.61
C PRO A 48 19.95 8.22 -20.30
N SER A 49 19.96 6.93 -20.70
CA SER A 49 18.83 6.23 -21.32
C SER A 49 17.92 5.52 -20.32
N ALA A 50 18.10 5.76 -19.01
CA ALA A 50 17.22 5.21 -17.99
C ALA A 50 15.76 5.56 -18.27
N ARG A 51 14.87 4.58 -18.13
CA ARG A 51 13.44 4.74 -18.43
C ARG A 51 12.73 5.53 -17.35
N ALA A 52 13.07 5.26 -16.10
CA ALA A 52 12.46 5.91 -14.95
C ALA A 52 13.47 6.13 -13.82
N ILE A 53 13.22 7.18 -13.04
CA ILE A 53 13.86 7.46 -11.76
C ILE A 53 12.79 7.36 -10.68
N TRP A 54 13.00 6.46 -9.73
CA TRP A 54 12.17 6.33 -8.54
C TRP A 54 12.84 7.08 -7.38
N ILE A 55 12.22 8.16 -6.93
CA ILE A 55 12.72 8.97 -5.82
C ILE A 55 11.91 8.61 -4.57
N VAL A 56 12.60 8.00 -3.62
CA VAL A 56 11.99 7.44 -2.40
C VAL A 56 12.10 8.38 -1.21
N ASP A 57 13.07 9.29 -1.21
CA ASP A 57 13.32 10.19 -0.08
C ASP A 57 13.27 11.66 -0.52
N PRO A 58 12.80 12.57 0.36
CA PRO A 58 12.61 13.97 0.02
C PRO A 58 13.93 14.75 -0.06
N ASP A 59 15.10 14.16 0.25
CA ASP A 59 16.40 14.85 0.26
C ASP A 59 16.67 15.66 -1.02
N ILE A 60 16.14 15.24 -2.17
CA ILE A 60 16.27 15.98 -3.44
C ILE A 60 15.68 17.40 -3.40
N THR A 61 14.74 17.69 -2.50
CA THR A 61 14.11 19.03 -2.36
C THR A 61 14.98 20.02 -1.58
N THR A 62 15.99 19.51 -0.86
CA THR A 62 16.87 20.34 -0.05
C THR A 62 17.82 21.18 -0.91
N ARG A 63 18.28 22.31 -0.37
CA ARG A 63 19.26 23.20 -1.04
C ARG A 63 20.52 22.46 -1.48
N LYS A 64 20.94 21.43 -0.74
CA LYS A 64 22.11 20.59 -1.03
C LYS A 64 22.01 19.93 -2.40
N PHE A 65 20.81 19.52 -2.82
CA PHE A 65 20.57 18.80 -4.07
C PHE A 65 19.92 19.66 -5.16
N LYS A 66 20.05 20.99 -5.10
CA LYS A 66 19.44 21.92 -6.07
C LYS A 66 19.83 21.62 -7.52
N ASP A 67 21.10 21.30 -7.77
CA ASP A 67 21.59 21.00 -9.12
C ASP A 67 21.05 19.65 -9.62
N LEU A 68 20.99 18.65 -8.73
CA LEU A 68 20.37 17.36 -9.03
C LEU A 68 18.88 17.51 -9.33
N SER A 69 18.14 18.28 -8.53
CA SER A 69 16.73 18.64 -8.77
C SER A 69 16.54 19.19 -10.19
N SER A 70 17.40 20.13 -10.60
CA SER A 70 17.35 20.74 -11.93
C SER A 70 17.64 19.73 -13.05
N LYS A 71 18.63 18.85 -12.85
CA LYS A 71 18.95 17.75 -13.79
C LYS A 71 17.80 16.76 -13.93
N VAL A 72 17.12 16.41 -12.83
CA VAL A 72 15.96 15.51 -12.83
C VAL A 72 14.77 16.13 -13.58
N VAL A 73 14.52 17.43 -13.42
CA VAL A 73 13.49 18.14 -14.19
C VAL A 73 13.80 18.10 -15.68
N ASN A 74 15.05 18.34 -16.08
CA ASN A 74 15.45 18.28 -17.49
C ASN A 74 15.30 16.86 -18.05
N TYR A 75 15.73 15.84 -17.30
CA TYR A 75 15.52 14.43 -17.64
C TYR A 75 14.04 14.12 -17.95
N VAL A 76 13.11 14.61 -17.12
CA VAL A 76 11.67 14.43 -17.39
C VAL A 76 11.24 15.19 -18.64
N ARG A 77 11.65 16.46 -18.78
CA ARG A 77 11.30 17.28 -19.96
C ARG A 77 11.77 16.65 -21.27
N ASP A 78 12.88 15.91 -21.23
CA ASP A 78 13.47 15.22 -22.38
C ASP A 78 12.84 13.86 -22.69
N GLY A 79 11.94 13.36 -21.85
CA GLY A 79 11.18 12.12 -22.10
C GLY A 79 11.24 11.09 -20.99
N GLY A 80 12.04 11.33 -19.94
CA GLY A 80 12.16 10.47 -18.78
C GLY A 80 10.92 10.43 -17.91
N ILE A 81 10.85 9.43 -17.03
CA ILE A 81 9.77 9.28 -16.05
C ILE A 81 10.35 9.44 -14.66
N VAL A 82 9.78 10.32 -13.84
CA VAL A 82 10.14 10.42 -12.41
C VAL A 82 8.92 10.06 -11.59
N ILE A 83 9.11 9.26 -10.55
CA ILE A 83 8.04 8.89 -9.62
C ILE A 83 8.50 9.24 -8.21
N LEU A 84 7.71 10.07 -7.53
CA LEU A 84 7.86 10.44 -6.12
C LEU A 84 6.95 9.53 -5.31
N ASP A 85 7.55 8.67 -4.48
CA ASP A 85 6.85 7.61 -3.75
C ASP A 85 7.65 7.24 -2.50
N GLY A 86 7.16 6.29 -1.70
CA GLY A 86 7.94 5.78 -0.58
C GLY A 86 7.91 6.71 0.62
N PHE A 87 9.07 6.92 1.23
CA PHE A 87 9.22 7.85 2.34
C PHE A 87 9.04 9.31 1.90
N PHE A 88 9.13 9.63 0.60
CA PHE A 88 9.01 10.98 0.07
C PHE A 88 7.70 11.63 0.51
N SER A 89 6.59 10.92 0.35
CA SER A 89 5.25 11.47 0.64
C SER A 89 4.99 11.68 2.13
N MET A 90 5.65 10.91 3.00
CA MET A 90 5.56 11.07 4.45
C MET A 90 6.59 12.07 5.00
N GLY A 91 7.78 12.11 4.41
CA GLY A 91 8.94 12.82 4.93
C GLY A 91 9.02 14.28 4.51
N ILE A 92 8.31 14.69 3.45
CA ILE A 92 8.32 16.08 2.99
C ILE A 92 7.31 16.95 3.75
N GLY A 93 7.75 18.11 4.22
CA GLY A 93 6.87 19.08 4.85
C GLY A 93 5.93 19.77 3.84
N PRO A 94 4.67 20.12 4.20
CA PRO A 94 3.72 20.74 3.27
C PRO A 94 4.24 22.01 2.59
N ILE A 95 4.84 22.92 3.36
CA ILE A 95 5.40 24.19 2.85
C ILE A 95 6.57 23.94 1.88
N GLU A 96 7.39 22.94 2.17
CA GLU A 96 8.54 22.59 1.33
C GLU A 96 8.09 21.97 0.02
N PHE A 97 7.15 21.02 0.08
CA PHE A 97 6.54 20.42 -1.11
C PHE A 97 5.91 21.48 -2.01
N ASP A 98 5.08 22.36 -1.46
CA ASP A 98 4.39 23.41 -2.22
C ASP A 98 5.36 24.36 -2.93
N LYS A 99 6.43 24.76 -2.22
CA LYS A 99 7.49 25.60 -2.77
C LYS A 99 8.27 24.86 -3.86
N TRP A 100 8.62 23.60 -3.65
CA TRP A 100 9.39 22.82 -4.62
C TRP A 100 8.58 22.55 -5.89
N MET A 101 7.32 22.15 -5.77
CA MET A 101 6.43 21.95 -6.92
C MET A 101 6.21 23.24 -7.71
N LYS A 102 6.02 24.38 -7.01
CA LYS A 102 5.86 25.69 -7.67
C LYS A 102 7.15 26.16 -8.34
N ASN A 103 8.27 26.16 -7.62
CA ASN A 103 9.48 26.86 -8.06
C ASN A 103 10.39 25.98 -8.93
N VAL A 104 10.40 24.67 -8.73
CA VAL A 104 11.28 23.73 -9.45
C VAL A 104 10.53 23.06 -10.60
N TRP A 105 9.30 22.57 -10.34
CA TRP A 105 8.50 21.88 -11.35
C TRP A 105 7.57 22.78 -12.15
N ASN A 106 7.32 24.01 -11.68
CA ASN A 106 6.30 24.91 -12.23
C ASN A 106 4.91 24.23 -12.31
N LEU A 107 4.53 23.52 -11.25
CA LEU A 107 3.25 22.83 -11.14
C LEU A 107 2.41 23.42 -9.99
N PRO A 108 1.07 23.46 -10.14
CA PRO A 108 0.18 24.02 -9.13
C PRO A 108 -0.12 23.05 -7.98
N TRP A 109 0.49 21.87 -7.98
CA TRP A 109 0.26 20.82 -6.99
C TRP A 109 0.56 21.35 -5.58
N ARG A 110 -0.32 20.97 -4.66
CA ARG A 110 -0.24 21.35 -3.26
C ARG A 110 -0.39 20.12 -2.37
N HIS A 111 0.32 20.13 -1.26
CA HIS A 111 0.18 19.11 -0.24
C HIS A 111 -1.25 19.14 0.31
N GLY A 112 -1.91 18.00 0.31
CA GLY A 112 -3.28 17.82 0.75
C GLY A 112 -3.38 17.22 2.15
N GLN A 113 -4.54 16.64 2.44
CA GLN A 113 -4.82 16.00 3.72
C GLN A 113 -4.09 14.65 3.82
N TYR A 114 -3.75 14.29 5.05
CA TYR A 114 -3.27 12.95 5.41
C TYR A 114 -4.47 12.16 5.92
N GLU A 115 -4.89 11.11 5.22
CA GLU A 115 -6.09 10.36 5.60
C GLU A 115 -6.00 8.88 5.23
N THR A 116 -6.88 8.09 5.87
CA THR A 116 -7.20 6.74 5.43
C THR A 116 -8.57 6.77 4.75
N THR A 117 -8.66 6.40 3.47
CA THR A 117 -9.95 6.29 2.78
C THR A 117 -9.85 5.45 1.52
N THR A 118 -10.99 4.99 1.03
CA THR A 118 -11.12 4.37 -0.29
C THR A 118 -10.83 5.37 -1.40
N VAL A 119 -9.87 5.01 -2.27
CA VAL A 119 -9.53 5.75 -3.48
C VAL A 119 -10.03 5.01 -4.71
N VAL A 120 -10.52 5.76 -5.69
CA VAL A 120 -11.16 5.22 -6.90
C VAL A 120 -10.37 5.63 -8.13
N PHE A 121 -10.18 4.68 -9.04
CA PHE A 121 -9.51 4.91 -10.31
C PHE A 121 -10.32 5.88 -11.18
N GLN A 122 -9.66 6.90 -11.70
CA GLN A 122 -10.32 7.97 -12.45
C GLN A 122 -10.39 7.63 -13.94
N SER A 123 -11.60 7.66 -14.51
CA SER A 123 -11.80 7.39 -15.94
C SER A 123 -11.09 8.41 -16.85
N SER A 124 -10.92 9.65 -16.38
CA SER A 124 -10.20 10.74 -17.06
C SER A 124 -8.68 10.59 -17.06
N ALA A 125 -8.12 9.66 -16.27
CA ALA A 125 -6.69 9.49 -16.10
C ALA A 125 -5.99 9.21 -17.45
N VAL A 126 -4.86 9.86 -17.69
CA VAL A 126 -4.01 9.63 -18.88
C VAL A 126 -2.69 9.05 -18.43
N GLY A 127 -2.14 8.14 -19.23
CA GLY A 127 -0.86 7.49 -18.97
C GLY A 127 -0.03 7.29 -20.23
N PRO A 128 1.16 6.70 -20.10
CA PRO A 128 2.22 6.83 -21.10
C PRO A 128 2.06 5.87 -22.29
N ARG A 129 1.30 4.77 -22.17
CA ARG A 129 1.15 3.72 -23.21
C ARG A 129 -0.22 3.05 -23.23
N LYS A 130 -0.75 2.62 -24.38
CA LYS A 130 -2.12 2.07 -24.51
C LYS A 130 -2.56 1.00 -23.47
N PHE A 131 -1.62 0.22 -22.91
CA PHE A 131 -1.87 -0.84 -21.92
C PHE A 131 -1.64 -0.44 -20.46
N TRP A 132 -1.41 0.85 -20.15
CA TRP A 132 -1.05 1.29 -18.79
C TRP A 132 -2.17 1.07 -17.75
N ARG A 133 -3.40 0.82 -18.19
CA ARG A 133 -4.56 0.53 -17.32
C ARG A 133 -4.69 -0.94 -16.93
N ASP A 134 -4.03 -1.85 -17.65
CA ASP A 134 -4.19 -3.29 -17.45
C ASP A 134 -3.65 -3.70 -16.06
N GLY A 135 -4.52 -4.30 -15.25
CA GLY A 135 -4.15 -4.79 -13.90
C GLY A 135 -4.22 -3.74 -12.79
N LEU A 136 -4.70 -2.52 -13.07
CA LEU A 136 -5.00 -1.53 -12.04
C LEU A 136 -6.36 -1.84 -11.38
N ALA A 137 -6.42 -1.74 -10.04
CA ALA A 137 -7.65 -1.95 -9.29
C ALA A 137 -8.64 -0.80 -9.55
N ALA A 138 -9.93 -1.11 -9.61
CA ALA A 138 -10.96 -0.07 -9.77
C ALA A 138 -11.04 0.86 -8.53
N ALA A 139 -10.83 0.30 -7.34
CA ALA A 139 -10.76 1.04 -6.08
C ALA A 139 -10.05 0.20 -5.01
N TYR A 140 -9.43 0.86 -4.03
CA TYR A 140 -8.83 0.23 -2.85
C TYR A 140 -8.78 1.23 -1.68
N SER A 141 -8.78 0.75 -0.44
CA SER A 141 -8.60 1.61 0.74
C SER A 141 -7.13 1.91 0.91
N GLN A 142 -6.75 3.17 1.10
CA GLN A 142 -5.35 3.60 1.22
C GLN A 142 -5.18 4.53 2.42
N LYS A 143 -4.02 4.46 3.08
CA LYS A 143 -3.58 5.48 4.05
C LYS A 143 -2.45 6.30 3.46
N GLY A 144 -2.61 7.60 3.37
CA GLY A 144 -1.60 8.42 2.70
C GLY A 144 -1.84 9.91 2.69
N VAL A 145 -0.90 10.60 2.05
CA VAL A 145 -0.94 12.04 1.79
C VAL A 145 -1.52 12.30 0.41
N PHE A 146 -2.61 13.05 0.36
CA PHE A 146 -3.28 13.42 -0.88
C PHE A 146 -2.69 14.72 -1.45
N LEU A 147 -2.96 14.99 -2.73
CA LEU A 147 -2.60 16.22 -3.43
C LEU A 147 -3.84 17.03 -3.80
N LYS A 148 -3.71 18.35 -3.63
CA LYS A 148 -4.65 19.37 -4.11
C LYS A 148 -4.17 19.92 -5.47
N ASN A 149 -5.09 20.52 -6.21
CA ASN A 149 -4.84 21.19 -7.50
C ASN A 149 -4.23 20.27 -8.59
N VAL A 150 -4.55 18.98 -8.55
CA VAL A 150 -4.21 18.05 -9.62
C VAL A 150 -5.32 18.06 -10.67
N SER A 151 -4.96 18.28 -11.94
CA SER A 151 -5.93 18.25 -13.04
C SER A 151 -6.55 16.84 -13.18
N PRO A 152 -7.84 16.69 -13.54
CA PRO A 152 -8.48 15.38 -13.70
C PRO A 152 -7.75 14.41 -14.62
N ALA A 153 -7.12 14.89 -15.69
CA ALA A 153 -6.32 14.07 -16.61
C ALA A 153 -5.05 13.47 -15.98
N ALA A 154 -4.55 14.09 -14.91
CA ALA A 154 -3.36 13.67 -14.19
C ALA A 154 -3.69 12.94 -12.88
N SER A 155 -4.96 12.88 -12.48
CA SER A 155 -5.38 12.14 -11.30
C SER A 155 -5.64 10.69 -11.70
N TRP A 156 -4.85 9.74 -11.21
CA TRP A 156 -5.08 8.31 -11.45
C TRP A 156 -6.01 7.72 -10.40
N TYR A 157 -5.80 8.05 -9.13
CA TYR A 157 -6.66 7.66 -8.03
C TYR A 157 -6.99 8.87 -7.15
N ALA A 158 -8.26 9.02 -6.81
CA ALA A 158 -8.75 10.10 -5.95
C ALA A 158 -9.79 9.59 -4.96
N SER A 159 -9.93 10.28 -3.83
CA SER A 159 -11.05 10.05 -2.92
C SER A 159 -12.37 10.49 -3.58
N PRO A 160 -13.45 9.69 -3.48
CA PRO A 160 -14.78 10.11 -3.90
C PRO A 160 -15.24 11.40 -3.20
N PRO A 161 -16.07 12.24 -3.85
CA PRO A 161 -16.73 13.35 -3.18
C PRO A 161 -17.58 12.86 -2.00
N GLY A 162 -17.49 13.54 -0.86
CA GLY A 162 -18.24 13.19 0.35
C GLY A 162 -17.63 12.04 1.16
N SER A 163 -16.43 11.55 0.82
CA SER A 163 -15.71 10.56 1.62
C SER A 163 -15.46 11.07 3.05
N THR A 164 -15.46 10.13 3.99
CA THR A 164 -15.03 10.35 5.38
C THR A 164 -13.81 9.50 5.70
N SER A 165 -13.01 9.96 6.66
CA SER A 165 -11.88 9.19 7.16
C SER A 165 -12.32 7.84 7.71
N GLU A 166 -11.66 6.78 7.26
CA GLU A 166 -11.80 5.41 7.73
C GLU A 166 -10.83 5.13 8.92
N SER A 167 -10.22 6.18 9.48
CA SER A 167 -9.25 6.06 10.58
C SER A 167 -9.91 5.62 11.89
N SER A 168 -9.48 4.46 12.41
CA SER A 168 -9.92 3.97 13.72
C SER A 168 -9.35 4.77 14.91
N VAL A 169 -8.44 5.72 14.67
CA VAL A 169 -7.79 6.52 15.72
C VAL A 169 -8.43 7.91 15.84
N PHE A 170 -8.80 8.51 14.72
CA PHE A 170 -9.27 9.90 14.67
C PHE A 170 -10.77 10.04 14.44
N GLY A 171 -11.46 8.93 14.13
CA GLY A 171 -12.89 8.94 13.82
C GLY A 171 -13.19 9.50 12.43
N PRO A 172 -14.48 9.56 12.02
CA PRO A 172 -14.87 10.05 10.70
C PRO A 172 -14.68 11.56 10.61
N VAL A 173 -13.74 11.99 9.77
CA VAL A 173 -13.53 13.39 9.39
C VAL A 173 -13.89 13.56 7.91
N PRO A 174 -14.64 14.60 7.50
CA PRO A 174 -14.89 14.87 6.09
C PRO A 174 -13.59 15.03 5.31
N ILE A 175 -13.48 14.31 4.20
CA ILE A 175 -12.34 14.35 3.29
C ILE A 175 -12.76 15.15 2.07
N GLU A 176 -12.00 16.20 1.75
CA GLU A 176 -12.15 16.86 0.47
C GLU A 176 -11.68 15.90 -0.64
N ALA A 177 -12.42 15.82 -1.75
CA ALA A 177 -12.02 15.01 -2.90
C ALA A 177 -10.64 15.47 -3.39
N GLN A 178 -9.64 14.61 -3.21
CA GLN A 178 -8.24 14.93 -3.49
C GLN A 178 -7.57 13.74 -4.17
N THR A 179 -6.45 14.00 -4.84
CA THR A 179 -5.75 12.98 -5.61
C THR A 179 -4.74 12.24 -4.74
N SER A 180 -4.85 10.92 -4.62
CA SER A 180 -3.88 10.09 -3.92
C SER A 180 -2.69 9.72 -4.81
N VAL A 181 -2.99 9.40 -6.07
CA VAL A 181 -2.00 8.98 -7.06
C VAL A 181 -2.13 9.88 -8.26
N ALA A 182 -1.07 10.61 -8.58
CA ALA A 182 -1.02 11.54 -9.70
C ALA A 182 0.05 11.13 -10.72
N PHE A 183 -0.22 11.36 -11.99
CA PHE A 183 0.73 11.15 -13.08
C PHE A 183 0.51 12.21 -14.16
N LYS A 184 1.42 13.18 -14.24
CA LYS A 184 1.32 14.34 -15.12
C LYS A 184 2.40 14.32 -16.19
N LYS A 185 2.01 14.57 -17.43
CA LYS A 185 2.95 14.84 -18.52
C LYS A 185 3.65 16.18 -18.29
N VAL A 186 4.98 16.18 -18.34
CA VAL A 186 5.85 17.36 -18.17
C VAL A 186 6.86 17.35 -19.31
N GLY A 187 6.75 18.29 -20.25
CA GLY A 187 7.51 18.24 -21.50
C GLY A 187 7.18 16.97 -22.29
N LYS A 188 8.20 16.18 -22.65
CA LYS A 188 8.05 14.90 -23.35
C LYS A 188 7.83 13.72 -22.40
N GLY A 189 8.21 13.84 -21.13
CA GLY A 189 8.14 12.79 -20.13
C GLY A 189 7.02 12.98 -19.10
N TRP A 190 7.18 12.34 -17.94
CA TRP A 190 6.13 12.26 -16.93
C TRP A 190 6.66 12.38 -15.49
N LEU A 191 5.86 13.02 -14.64
CA LEU A 191 6.04 13.09 -13.19
C LEU A 191 4.89 12.36 -12.49
N GLY A 192 5.24 11.39 -11.66
CA GLY A 192 4.34 10.63 -10.81
C GLY A 192 4.46 11.00 -9.34
N TRP A 193 3.34 10.89 -8.62
CA TRP A 193 3.24 10.99 -7.17
C TRP A 193 2.37 9.85 -6.65
N THR A 194 2.77 9.27 -5.53
CA THR A 194 1.95 8.35 -4.74
C THR A 194 1.97 8.77 -3.28
N GLY A 195 0.78 9.02 -2.74
CA GLY A 195 0.59 9.37 -1.35
C GLY A 195 0.69 8.20 -0.37
N ASP A 196 0.73 6.96 -0.86
CA ASP A 196 0.52 5.76 -0.06
C ASP A 196 1.71 5.44 0.84
N ILE A 197 1.47 5.52 2.14
CA ILE A 197 2.49 5.26 3.17
C ILE A 197 2.57 3.76 3.45
N ASN A 198 1.45 3.06 3.25
CA ASN A 198 1.38 1.63 3.45
C ASN A 198 1.74 0.85 2.19
N HIS A 199 2.31 1.49 1.15
CA HIS A 199 2.67 0.94 -0.17
C HIS A 199 1.85 -0.30 -0.52
N GLN A 200 0.54 -0.11 -0.61
CA GLN A 200 -0.38 -1.18 -0.93
C GLN A 200 0.02 -1.78 -2.26
N GLU A 201 -0.37 -3.03 -2.45
CA GLU A 201 0.05 -3.73 -3.65
C GLU A 201 -0.58 -3.08 -4.90
N GLU A 202 -1.77 -2.52 -4.76
CA GLU A 202 -2.49 -1.73 -5.75
C GLU A 202 -1.73 -0.45 -6.13
N THR A 203 -1.23 0.30 -5.14
CA THR A 203 -0.36 1.46 -5.39
C THR A 203 0.95 1.02 -6.04
N SER A 204 1.55 -0.07 -5.57
CA SER A 204 2.78 -0.62 -6.13
C SER A 204 2.59 -1.05 -7.59
N ALA A 205 1.41 -1.58 -7.94
CA ALA A 205 1.03 -1.88 -9.31
C ALA A 205 0.88 -0.62 -10.15
N ALA A 206 0.31 0.46 -9.59
CA ALA A 206 0.25 1.77 -10.25
C ALA A 206 1.66 2.32 -10.54
N VAL A 207 2.60 2.24 -9.59
CA VAL A 207 4.00 2.64 -9.79
C VAL A 207 4.66 1.84 -10.92
N ARG A 208 4.47 0.51 -10.95
CA ARG A 208 4.98 -0.33 -12.05
C ARG A 208 4.37 0.04 -13.41
N ALA A 209 3.08 0.35 -13.44
CA ALA A 209 2.39 0.82 -14.64
C ALA A 209 2.89 2.19 -15.11
N MET A 210 3.15 3.13 -14.20
CA MET A 210 3.78 4.42 -14.51
C MET A 210 5.16 4.24 -15.14
N MET A 211 5.97 3.29 -14.64
CA MET A 211 7.27 2.93 -15.22
C MET A 211 7.16 2.22 -16.59
N GLY A 212 5.94 1.88 -17.02
CA GLY A 212 5.68 1.17 -18.27
C GLY A 212 6.05 -0.32 -18.23
N LEU A 213 6.11 -0.92 -17.04
CA LEU A 213 6.34 -2.35 -16.88
C LEU A 213 5.03 -3.10 -17.12
N ASN A 214 5.08 -4.15 -17.96
CA ASN A 214 3.88 -4.92 -18.31
C ASN A 214 3.41 -5.77 -17.12
N MET A 215 2.15 -5.60 -16.72
CA MET A 215 1.53 -6.17 -15.53
C MET A 215 0.56 -7.32 -15.82
N ARG A 216 0.36 -7.70 -17.09
CA ARG A 216 -0.69 -8.65 -17.53
C ARG A 216 -0.65 -10.02 -16.84
N ALA A 217 0.54 -10.51 -16.46
CA ALA A 217 0.70 -11.77 -15.74
C ALA A 217 0.44 -11.67 -14.21
N GLU A 218 0.47 -10.46 -13.64
CA GLU A 218 0.29 -10.23 -12.20
C GLU A 218 -1.16 -10.00 -11.79
N ALA A 219 -2.05 -9.65 -12.74
CA ALA A 219 -3.48 -9.42 -12.45
C ALA A 219 -4.15 -10.61 -11.74
N ASN A 220 -3.78 -11.84 -12.12
CA ASN A 220 -4.26 -13.06 -11.48
C ASN A 220 -3.71 -13.24 -10.06
N TYR A 221 -2.46 -12.82 -9.80
CA TYR A 221 -1.81 -12.90 -8.49
C TYR A 221 -2.33 -11.82 -7.53
N LEU A 222 -2.62 -10.62 -8.05
CA LEU A 222 -3.27 -9.54 -7.30
C LEU A 222 -4.68 -9.93 -6.90
N GLN A 223 -5.49 -10.48 -7.82
CA GLN A 223 -6.77 -11.05 -7.45
C GLN A 223 -6.63 -12.13 -6.38
N ALA A 224 -5.70 -13.08 -6.53
CA ALA A 224 -5.49 -14.12 -5.52
C ALA A 224 -5.04 -13.58 -4.14
N ILE A 225 -4.21 -12.53 -4.09
CA ILE A 225 -3.82 -11.88 -2.83
C ILE A 225 -4.97 -11.10 -2.21
N LEU A 226 -5.72 -10.35 -3.03
CA LEU A 226 -6.88 -9.57 -2.59
C LEU A 226 -7.99 -10.47 -2.08
N GLU A 227 -8.24 -11.59 -2.78
CA GLU A 227 -9.11 -12.67 -2.32
C GLU A 227 -8.58 -13.25 -1.01
N ARG A 228 -7.30 -13.63 -0.89
CA ARG A 228 -6.74 -14.16 0.38
C ARG A 228 -6.80 -13.17 1.56
N ARG A 229 -6.68 -11.85 1.31
CA ARG A 229 -6.83 -10.80 2.35
C ARG A 229 -8.28 -10.63 2.77
N ARG A 230 -9.23 -10.60 1.83
CA ARG A 230 -10.67 -10.48 2.11
C ARG A 230 -11.24 -11.75 2.73
N LEU A 231 -10.76 -12.92 2.31
CA LEU A 231 -11.32 -14.21 2.68
C LEU A 231 -11.06 -14.57 4.14
N ARG A 232 -9.91 -14.27 4.76
CA ARG A 232 -9.63 -14.88 6.08
C ARG A 232 -10.63 -14.52 7.20
N PRO A 233 -10.99 -13.24 7.42
CA PRO A 233 -12.03 -12.89 8.40
C PRO A 233 -13.45 -13.22 7.89
N GLY A 234 -13.73 -13.05 6.59
CA GLY A 234 -15.05 -13.29 6.00
C GLY A 234 -15.40 -14.78 5.85
N TYR A 235 -14.40 -15.65 5.68
CA TYR A 235 -14.55 -17.10 5.56
C TYR A 235 -15.01 -17.73 6.89
N ASP A 236 -14.48 -17.26 8.03
CA ASP A 236 -14.94 -17.74 9.33
C ASP A 236 -16.38 -17.28 9.64
N VAL A 237 -16.72 -16.02 9.35
CA VAL A 237 -18.08 -15.49 9.57
C VAL A 237 -19.11 -16.17 8.65
N SER A 238 -18.76 -16.39 7.37
CA SER A 238 -19.66 -17.03 6.39
C SER A 238 -19.81 -18.54 6.60
N ASN A 239 -18.73 -19.27 6.91
CA ASN A 239 -18.83 -20.70 7.22
C ASN A 239 -19.72 -20.94 8.43
N VAL A 240 -19.65 -20.05 9.42
CA VAL A 240 -20.42 -20.20 10.64
C VAL A 240 -21.88 -19.92 10.39
N ALA A 241 -22.21 -18.90 9.60
CA ALA A 241 -23.59 -18.67 9.18
C ALA A 241 -24.20 -19.91 8.51
N ASN A 242 -23.41 -20.65 7.72
CA ASN A 242 -23.86 -21.87 7.05
C ASN A 242 -24.07 -23.07 8.00
N ILE A 243 -23.24 -23.22 9.04
CA ILE A 243 -23.36 -24.34 9.99
C ILE A 243 -24.20 -24.00 11.22
N GLN A 244 -24.63 -22.75 11.40
CA GLN A 244 -25.36 -22.28 12.58
C GLN A 244 -26.65 -23.08 12.82
N ALA A 245 -27.38 -23.41 11.75
CA ALA A 245 -28.57 -24.25 11.81
C ALA A 245 -28.26 -25.68 12.26
N SER A 246 -27.13 -26.24 11.82
CA SER A 246 -26.68 -27.59 12.22
C SER A 246 -26.21 -27.62 13.67
N ILE A 247 -25.50 -26.59 14.12
CA ILE A 247 -25.07 -26.42 15.52
C ILE A 247 -26.30 -26.33 16.44
N TYR A 248 -27.31 -25.55 16.03
CA TYR A 248 -28.56 -25.48 16.78
C TYR A 248 -29.26 -26.84 16.90
N LYS A 249 -29.37 -27.59 15.79
CA LYS A 249 -29.95 -28.94 15.80
C LYS A 249 -29.17 -29.93 16.67
N ALA A 250 -27.85 -29.78 16.78
CA ALA A 250 -27.01 -30.68 17.56
C ALA A 250 -26.99 -30.38 19.07
N PHE A 251 -27.04 -29.09 19.45
CA PHE A 251 -26.80 -28.67 20.84
C PHE A 251 -27.98 -27.94 21.51
N GLY A 252 -29.00 -27.48 20.77
CA GLY A 252 -30.27 -27.04 21.36
C GLY A 252 -30.32 -25.65 22.02
N HIS A 253 -29.30 -24.79 21.85
CA HIS A 253 -29.17 -23.50 22.56
C HIS A 253 -29.16 -22.30 21.60
N ILE A 254 -30.30 -21.60 21.45
CA ILE A 254 -30.44 -20.52 20.46
C ILE A 254 -29.75 -19.21 20.91
N GLU A 255 -29.75 -18.96 22.22
CA GLU A 255 -29.17 -17.80 22.87
C GLU A 255 -27.65 -17.71 22.68
N LEU A 256 -26.98 -18.87 22.61
CA LEU A 256 -25.52 -18.97 22.41
C LEU A 256 -25.11 -18.91 20.93
N LEU A 257 -26.04 -19.03 19.98
CA LEU A 257 -25.71 -18.94 18.53
C LEU A 257 -25.17 -17.56 18.15
N SER A 258 -25.63 -16.51 18.82
CA SER A 258 -25.12 -15.14 18.61
C SER A 258 -23.63 -15.05 18.96
N TRP A 259 -23.22 -15.68 20.07
CA TRP A 259 -21.83 -15.80 20.49
C TRP A 259 -21.02 -16.73 19.59
N VAL A 260 -21.63 -17.79 19.07
CA VAL A 260 -21.00 -18.59 18.01
C VAL A 260 -20.76 -17.69 16.80
N ALA A 261 -21.72 -16.91 16.30
CA ALA A 261 -21.54 -16.06 15.12
C ALA A 261 -20.55 -14.90 15.31
N LEU A 262 -20.62 -14.21 16.45
CA LEU A 262 -19.92 -12.93 16.67
C LEU A 262 -18.72 -13.02 17.61
N GLY A 263 -18.58 -14.10 18.39
CA GLY A 263 -17.57 -14.22 19.44
C GLY A 263 -16.14 -14.08 18.92
N TYR A 264 -15.85 -14.65 17.75
CA TYR A 264 -14.55 -14.46 17.09
C TYR A 264 -14.27 -12.97 16.81
N SER A 265 -15.23 -12.25 16.22
CA SER A 265 -15.06 -10.86 15.83
C SER A 265 -14.88 -9.94 17.04
N VAL A 266 -15.67 -10.16 18.10
CA VAL A 266 -15.59 -9.39 19.35
C VAL A 266 -14.26 -9.64 20.05
N CYS A 267 -13.84 -10.89 20.21
CA CYS A 267 -12.55 -11.24 20.80
C CYS A 267 -11.39 -10.69 19.98
N ASN A 268 -11.45 -10.79 18.65
CA ASN A 268 -10.40 -10.29 17.78
C ASN A 268 -10.24 -8.77 17.93
N ALA A 269 -11.35 -8.02 17.92
CA ALA A 269 -11.34 -6.57 18.14
C ALA A 269 -10.74 -6.18 19.50
N ALA A 270 -11.11 -6.90 20.57
CA ALA A 270 -10.59 -6.66 21.92
C ALA A 270 -9.09 -6.97 22.07
N LEU A 271 -8.56 -7.93 21.30
CA LEU A 271 -7.18 -8.40 21.40
C LEU A 271 -6.20 -7.67 20.47
N ILE A 272 -6.69 -6.84 19.53
CA ILE A 272 -5.87 -5.99 18.66
C ILE A 272 -4.83 -5.15 19.42
N PRO A 273 -5.16 -4.45 20.53
CA PRO A 273 -4.18 -3.68 21.32
C PRO A 273 -3.10 -4.56 21.97
N LEU A 274 -3.48 -5.77 22.41
CA LEU A 274 -2.55 -6.74 23.00
C LEU A 274 -1.56 -7.23 21.95
N GLY A 275 -2.05 -7.60 20.76
CA GLY A 275 -1.21 -7.97 19.62
C GLY A 275 -0.16 -6.90 19.32
N ARG A 276 -0.57 -5.61 19.30
CA ARG A 276 0.35 -4.48 19.06
C ARG A 276 1.44 -4.39 20.12
N LYS A 277 1.13 -4.66 21.39
CA LYS A 277 2.10 -4.63 22.49
C LYS A 277 3.08 -5.80 22.39
N LEU A 278 2.62 -6.99 22.00
CA LEU A 278 3.46 -8.18 21.85
C LEU A 278 4.55 -7.99 20.77
N PHE A 279 4.23 -7.35 19.64
CA PHE A 279 5.22 -7.04 18.61
C PHE A 279 6.27 -5.99 19.02
N LYS A 280 6.07 -5.24 20.11
CA LYS A 280 7.11 -4.33 20.62
C LYS A 280 8.24 -5.07 21.33
N PHE A 281 8.00 -6.29 21.83
CA PHE A 281 8.95 -7.01 22.69
C PHE A 281 9.32 -8.40 22.15
N GLY A 282 8.51 -8.98 21.26
CA GLY A 282 8.74 -10.33 20.72
C GLY A 282 9.29 -10.34 19.30
N ASP A 283 10.04 -11.41 18.98
CA ASP A 283 10.52 -11.68 17.63
C ASP A 283 9.36 -11.96 16.66
N PHE A 284 9.40 -11.32 15.49
CA PHE A 284 8.37 -11.37 14.46
C PHE A 284 8.08 -12.80 14.01
N LYS A 285 9.13 -13.59 13.73
CA LYS A 285 8.98 -14.96 13.21
C LYS A 285 8.31 -15.87 14.26
N THR A 286 8.73 -15.74 15.50
CA THR A 286 8.22 -16.51 16.62
C THR A 286 6.74 -16.17 16.92
N LEU A 287 6.38 -14.88 16.90
CA LEU A 287 4.99 -14.43 17.08
C LEU A 287 4.06 -14.88 15.95
N CYS A 288 4.54 -14.87 14.70
CA CYS A 288 3.78 -15.38 13.56
C CYS A 288 3.56 -16.90 13.62
N LEU A 289 4.58 -17.68 14.04
CA LEU A 289 4.42 -19.13 14.19
C LEU A 289 3.48 -19.48 15.34
N LEU A 290 3.63 -18.82 16.49
CA LEU A 290 2.77 -19.04 17.66
C LEU A 290 1.30 -18.70 17.35
N SER A 291 1.05 -17.63 16.63
CA SER A 291 -0.31 -17.25 16.24
C SER A 291 -0.97 -18.22 15.26
N MET A 292 -0.20 -18.84 14.35
CA MET A 292 -0.72 -19.93 13.51
C MET A 292 -1.10 -21.16 14.36
N MET A 293 -0.33 -21.47 15.41
CA MET A 293 -0.67 -22.55 16.34
C MET A 293 -1.99 -22.28 17.08
N PHE A 294 -2.23 -21.03 17.51
CA PHE A 294 -3.51 -20.66 18.12
C PHE A 294 -4.69 -20.79 17.16
N ILE A 295 -4.53 -20.42 15.89
CA ILE A 295 -5.60 -20.56 14.89
C ILE A 295 -5.92 -22.04 14.63
N ILE A 296 -4.89 -22.87 14.43
CA ILE A 296 -5.06 -24.31 14.19
C ILE A 296 -5.67 -24.98 15.42
N GLY A 297 -5.15 -24.68 16.61
CA GLY A 297 -5.65 -25.23 17.87
C GLY A 297 -7.10 -24.84 18.15
N GLY A 298 -7.47 -23.57 17.93
CA GLY A 298 -8.85 -23.11 18.10
C GLY A 298 -9.81 -23.71 17.07
N SER A 299 -9.34 -23.97 15.85
CA SER A 299 -10.13 -24.67 14.82
C SER A 299 -10.36 -26.13 15.21
N ALA A 300 -9.32 -26.82 15.69
CA ALA A 300 -9.42 -28.20 16.17
C ALA A 300 -10.36 -28.32 17.38
N LEU A 301 -10.27 -27.39 18.33
CA LEU A 301 -11.16 -27.33 19.49
C LEU A 301 -12.62 -27.12 19.08
N SER A 302 -12.86 -26.23 18.11
CA SER A 302 -14.22 -25.99 17.59
C SER A 302 -14.77 -27.19 16.81
N GLY A 303 -13.91 -27.93 16.10
CA GLY A 303 -14.30 -29.10 15.32
C GLY A 303 -14.56 -30.37 16.15
N ALA A 304 -13.87 -30.52 17.28
CA ALA A 304 -14.03 -31.65 18.20
C ALA A 304 -14.95 -31.34 19.40
N ALA A 305 -15.68 -30.24 19.36
CA ALA A 305 -16.42 -29.72 20.50
C ALA A 305 -17.58 -30.64 20.93
N PRO A 306 -17.64 -31.07 22.21
CA PRO A 306 -18.75 -31.86 22.74
C PRO A 306 -19.97 -31.01 23.14
N ASN A 307 -19.81 -29.69 23.23
CA ASN A 307 -20.87 -28.74 23.57
C ASN A 307 -20.64 -27.38 22.88
N ILE A 308 -21.68 -26.52 22.88
CA ILE A 308 -21.63 -25.21 22.22
C ILE A 308 -20.65 -24.23 22.88
N GLU A 309 -20.39 -24.35 24.18
CA GLU A 309 -19.42 -23.53 24.90
C GLU A 309 -17.98 -23.79 24.44
N CYS A 310 -17.63 -25.05 24.18
CA CYS A 310 -16.35 -25.43 23.60
C CYS A 310 -16.15 -24.85 22.19
N ILE A 311 -17.22 -24.73 21.39
CA ILE A 311 -17.18 -24.04 20.10
C ILE A 311 -16.84 -22.57 20.32
N ILE A 312 -17.54 -21.87 21.22
CA ILE A 312 -17.29 -20.46 21.53
C ILE A 312 -15.85 -20.24 22.04
N ALA A 313 -15.37 -21.13 22.92
CA ALA A 313 -14.01 -21.09 23.43
C ALA A 313 -12.97 -21.28 22.30
N GLY A 314 -13.19 -22.26 21.41
CA GLY A 314 -12.34 -22.48 20.23
C GLY A 314 -12.27 -21.25 19.34
N ARG A 315 -13.38 -20.54 19.15
CA ARG A 315 -13.43 -19.27 18.42
C ARG A 315 -12.66 -18.15 19.08
N ALA A 316 -12.74 -18.01 20.41
CA ALA A 316 -11.95 -17.02 21.13
C ALA A 316 -10.44 -17.28 20.98
N VAL A 317 -10.02 -18.55 20.98
CA VAL A 317 -8.63 -18.96 20.75
C VAL A 317 -8.18 -18.64 19.32
N MET A 318 -9.03 -18.91 18.31
CA MET A 318 -8.75 -18.51 16.92
C MET A 318 -8.61 -17.00 16.76
N ALA A 319 -9.44 -16.23 17.47
CA ALA A 319 -9.40 -14.77 17.45
C ALA A 319 -8.10 -14.21 18.04
N LEU A 320 -7.56 -14.82 19.10
CA LEU A 320 -6.26 -14.46 19.66
C LEU A 320 -5.15 -14.59 18.62
N GLY A 321 -5.05 -15.75 17.95
CA GLY A 321 -4.05 -15.95 16.89
C GLY A 321 -4.21 -14.96 15.73
N SER A 322 -5.46 -14.71 15.32
CA SER A 322 -5.75 -13.80 14.21
C SER A 322 -5.41 -12.34 14.53
N SER A 323 -5.63 -11.89 15.76
CA SER A 323 -5.30 -10.53 16.21
C SER A 323 -3.79 -10.25 16.16
N ILE A 324 -2.97 -11.25 16.48
CA ILE A 324 -1.51 -11.20 16.43
C ILE A 324 -1.05 -11.16 14.96
N ILE A 325 -1.57 -12.05 14.10
CA ILE A 325 -1.22 -12.05 12.66
C ILE A 325 -1.56 -10.70 12.01
N TYR A 326 -2.72 -10.14 12.32
CA TYR A 326 -3.14 -8.84 11.81
C TYR A 326 -2.12 -7.74 12.14
N GLN A 327 -1.63 -7.69 13.38
CA GLN A 327 -0.61 -6.72 13.79
C GLN A 327 0.76 -7.01 13.18
N GLY A 328 1.10 -8.28 12.97
CA GLY A 328 2.30 -8.67 12.24
C GLY A 328 2.36 -8.03 10.86
N TYR A 329 1.28 -8.11 10.07
CA TYR A 329 1.21 -7.47 8.75
C TYR A 329 1.41 -5.94 8.79
N VAL A 330 0.99 -5.29 9.87
CA VAL A 330 1.14 -3.84 10.07
C VAL A 330 2.55 -3.48 10.58
N SER A 331 3.22 -4.40 11.27
CA SER A 331 4.46 -4.14 12.01
C SER A 331 5.73 -4.63 11.30
N ILE A 332 5.63 -5.28 10.13
CA ILE A 332 6.79 -5.62 9.30
C ILE A 332 7.57 -4.33 9.00
N PRO A 333 8.81 -4.16 9.50
CA PRO A 333 9.68 -3.08 9.07
C PRO A 333 9.92 -3.25 7.57
N ARG A 334 9.67 -2.20 6.80
CA ARG A 334 9.89 -2.16 5.36
C ARG A 334 11.23 -1.55 5.02
#